data_AF-A0A963E6H8-F1
#
_entry.id   AF-A0A963E6H8-F1
#
_cell.length_a   1.000
_cell.length_b   1.000
_cell.length_c   1.000
_cell.angle_alpha   90.00
_cell.angle_beta   90.00
_cell.angle_gamma   90.00
#
_symmetry.space_group_name_H-M   'P 1'
#
loop_
_entity.id
_entity.type
_entity.pdbx_description
1 polymer ?
#
loop_
_entity_poly.entity_id
_entity_poly.type
_entity_poly.pdbx_seq_one_letter_code
_entity_poly.pdbx_strand_id
1 'polypeptide(L)' 'MNTDKKPVPSEKARIVLQALRMAVNNALDKKRRLNQYAVIWDGEKPVQITGNANEDKSR' A
#
# COMPACT_ATOMS: atom_id res chain seq x y z
N MET A 1 -28.84 14.07 -5.57
CA MET A 1 -28.30 12.68 -5.61
C MET A 1 -27.14 12.69 -6.59
N ASN A 2 -25.90 12.75 -6.11
CA ASN A 2 -24.73 12.77 -6.99
C ASN A 2 -24.26 11.32 -7.14
N THR A 3 -24.60 10.70 -8.27
CA THR A 3 -24.07 9.41 -8.63
C THR A 3 -22.67 9.62 -9.22
N ASP A 4 -21.68 9.79 -8.35
CA ASP A 4 -20.26 9.81 -8.70
C ASP A 4 -19.84 8.42 -9.21
N LYS A 5 -20.20 8.13 -10.46
CA LYS A 5 -19.68 6.96 -11.16
C LYS A 5 -18.18 7.18 -11.37
N LYS A 6 -17.35 6.65 -10.46
CA LYS A 6 -15.89 6.61 -10.63
C LYS A 6 -15.63 6.01 -12.01
N PRO A 7 -14.96 6.73 -12.92
CA PRO A 7 -14.73 6.23 -14.27
C PRO A 7 -13.90 4.95 -14.18
N VAL A 8 -14.32 3.91 -14.89
CA VAL A 8 -13.54 2.68 -15.01
C VAL A 8 -12.19 3.05 -15.61
N PRO A 9 -11.07 2.75 -14.93
CA PRO A 9 -9.75 3.11 -15.45
C PRO A 9 -9.50 2.43 -16.80
N SER A 10 -8.91 3.17 -17.73
CA SER A 10 -8.46 2.61 -19.00
C SER A 10 -7.40 1.51 -18.76
N GLU A 11 -7.24 0.61 -19.71
CA GLU A 11 -6.26 -0.49 -19.58
C GLU A 11 -4.84 0.02 -19.31
N LYS A 12 -4.44 1.10 -20.01
CA LYS A 12 -3.16 1.78 -19.76
C LYS A 12 -3.05 2.29 -18.31
N ALA A 13 -4.12 2.87 -17.77
CA ALA A 13 -4.12 3.34 -16.39
C ALA A 13 -4.01 2.19 -15.37
N ARG A 14 -4.62 1.03 -15.66
CA ARG A 14 -4.47 -0.18 -14.82
C ARG A 14 -3.03 -0.70 -14.81
N ILE A 15 -2.40 -0.76 -15.98
CA ILE A 15 -1.00 -1.18 -16.14
C ILE A 15 -0.07 -0.25 -15.34
N VAL A 16 -0.25 1.07 -15.48
CA VAL A 16 0.54 2.06 -14.73
C VAL A 16 0.33 1.92 -13.23
N LEU A 17 -0.93 1.77 -12.79
CA LEU A 17 -1.24 1.58 -11.37
C LEU A 17 -0.60 0.30 -10.81
N GLN A 18 -0.60 -0.80 -11.58
CA GLN A 18 0.04 -2.04 -11.17
C GLN A 18 1.55 -1.87 -11.05
N ALA A 19 2.20 -1.23 -12.03
CA ALA A 19 3.63 -0.96 -11.99
C ALA A 19 4.03 -0.11 -10.77
N LEU A 20 3.25 0.92 -10.46
CA LEU A 20 3.45 1.77 -9.28
C LEU A 20 3.33 0.96 -7.98
N ARG A 21 2.28 0.13 -7.86
CA ARG A 21 2.09 -0.74 -6.69
C ARG A 21 3.27 -1.70 -6.50
N MET A 22 3.76 -2.30 -7.59
CA MET A 22 4.93 -3.18 -7.53
C MET A 22 6.19 -2.44 -7.10
N ALA A 23 6.45 -1.24 -7.63
CA ALA A 23 7.61 -0.44 -7.26
C ALA A 23 7.60 -0.06 -5.77
N VAL A 24 6.44 0.35 -5.26
CA VAL A 24 6.25 0.68 -3.84
C VAL A 24 6.45 -0.56 -2.96
N ASN A 25 5.86 -1.71 -3.31
CA ASN A 25 6.04 -2.96 -2.56
C ASN A 25 7.52 -3.37 -2.50
N ASN A 26 8.23 -3.31 -3.62
CA ASN A 26 9.65 -3.62 -3.67
C ASN A 26 10.49 -2.69 -2.79
N ALA A 27 10.15 -1.40 -2.76
CA ALA A 27 10.82 -0.43 -1.90
C ALA A 27 10.56 -0.71 -0.42
N LEU A 28 9.31 -0.98 -0.04
CA LEU A 28 8.93 -1.31 1.33
C LEU A 28 9.56 -2.62 1.81
N ASP A 29 9.62 -3.65 0.97
CA ASP A 29 10.29 -4.91 1.29
C ASP A 29 11.79 -4.73 1.53
N LYS A 30 12.46 -3.90 0.71
CA LYS A 30 13.86 -3.55 0.92
C LYS A 30 14.07 -2.84 2.25
N LYS A 31 13.16 -1.94 2.63
CA LYS A 31 13.19 -1.21 3.90
C LYS A 31 12.95 -2.14 5.10
N ARG A 32 11.99 -3.07 4.99
CA ARG A 32 11.73 -4.12 5.99
C ARG A 32 12.97 -4.98 6.24
N ARG A 33 13.68 -5.40 5.18
CA ARG A 33 14.94 -6.16 5.30
C ARG A 33 16.05 -5.40 6.01
N LEU A 34 16.00 -4.08 6.01
CA LEU A 34 16.96 -3.22 6.72
C LEU A 34 16.50 -2.88 8.15
N ASN A 35 15.49 -3.58 8.68
CA ASN A 35 14.85 -3.29 9.96
C ASN A 35 14.34 -1.84 10.10
N GLN A 36 14.01 -1.20 8.97
CA GLN A 36 13.37 0.11 8.95
C GLN A 36 11.86 -0.08 8.96
N TYR A 37 11.15 0.74 9.73
CA TYR A 37 9.70 0.67 9.82
C TYR A 37 9.01 1.54 8.78
N ALA A 38 7.82 1.11 8.32
CA ALA A 38 6.94 1.87 7.46
C ALA A 38 5.52 1.88 8.03
N VAL A 39 4.86 3.03 7.99
CA VAL A 39 3.47 3.20 8.41
C VAL A 39 2.61 3.42 7.17
N ILE A 40 1.63 2.57 6.96
CA ILE A 40 0.65 2.66 5.87
C ILE A 40 -0.60 3.34 6.41
N TRP A 41 -1.09 4.35 5.68
CA TRP A 41 -2.24 5.16 6.05
C TRP A 41 -3.38 4.94 5.05
N ASP A 42 -4.63 4.93 5.50
CA ASP A 42 -5.82 4.92 4.62
C ASP A 42 -6.31 6.31 4.23
N GLY A 43 -5.66 7.36 4.76
CA GLY A 43 -6.02 8.77 4.55
C GLY A 43 -6.50 9.46 5.83
N GLU A 44 -7.00 8.71 6.81
CA GLU A 44 -7.44 9.26 8.11
C GLU A 44 -6.68 8.64 9.27
N LYS A 45 -6.30 7.36 9.18
CA LYS A 45 -5.63 6.64 10.26
C LYS A 45 -4.56 5.67 9.75
N PRO A 46 -3.58 5.33 10.60
CA PRO A 46 -2.63 4.28 10.29
C PRO A 46 -3.33 2.92 10.27
N VAL A 47 -3.16 2.18 9.17
CA VAL A 47 -3.76 0.85 8.97
C VAL A 47 -2.75 -0.26 9.24
N GLN A 48 -1.47 -0.01 8.97
CA GLN A 48 -0.43 -1.01 9.18
C GLN A 48 0.89 -0.36 9.55
N ILE A 49 1.57 -0.93 10.53
CA ILE A 49 2.95 -0.58 10.89
C ILE A 49 3.78 -1.83 10.62
N THR A 50 4.63 -1.78 9.61
CA THR A 50 5.59 -2.85 9.34
C THR A 50 6.90 -2.44 9.99
N GLY A 51 7.34 -3.14 11.05
CA GLY A 51 8.62 -2.87 11.72
C GLY A 51 8.57 -2.81 13.24
N ASN A 52 7.94 -3.79 13.90
CA ASN A 52 8.22 -4.12 15.30
C ASN A 52 8.71 -5.58 15.38
N ALA A 53 9.72 -5.79 16.20
CA ALA A 53 10.41 -7.03 16.47
C ALA A 53 9.57 -8.10 17.22
N ASN A 54 8.25 -7.96 17.36
CA ASN A 54 7.37 -9.00 17.92
C ASN A 54 5.93 -8.85 17.38
N GLU A 55 5.31 -10.00 17.09
CA GLU A 55 3.90 -10.26 16.74
C GLU A 55 3.53 -9.92 15.28
N ASP A 56 3.54 -10.85 14.33
CA ASP A 56 2.71 -12.07 14.29
C ASP A 56 1.46 -11.95 15.17
N LYS A 57 0.50 -11.12 14.73
CA LYS A 57 -0.83 -11.11 15.32
C LYS A 57 -1.69 -12.09 14.56
N SER A 58 -1.87 -13.25 15.19
CA SER A 58 -3.07 -14.08 15.14
C SER A 58 -4.29 -13.27 14.70
N ARG A 59 -4.76 -13.47 13.46
CA ARG A 59 -6.17 -13.46 13.07
C ARG A 59 -6.37 -13.98 11.65
#